data_AF-A0A7J4T7U3-F1
#
_entry.id   AF-A0A7J4T7U3-F1
#
_cell.length_a   1.000
_cell.length_b   1.000
_cell.length_c   1.000
_cell.angle_alpha   90.00
_cell.angle_beta   90.00
_cell.angle_gamma   90.00
#
_symmetry.space_group_name_H-M   'P 1'
#
loop_
_entity.id
_entity.type
_entity.pdbx_description
1 polymer ?
#
loop_
_entity_poly.entity_id
_entity_poly.type
_entity_poly.pdbx_seq_one_letter_code
_entity_poly.pdbx_strand_id
1 'polypeptide(L)'
;MEVILMNTEHESEHYRYDRTWAEIEEMLDKAERKMNFHETESHLADTQTDKVYHIRNFKALQGVAKALRWVLGDIRIDDPLD
;
A
#
# COMPACT_ATOMS: atom_id res chain seq x y z
N MET A 1 40.12 12.63 -17.14
CA MET A 1 39.19 12.31 -16.04
C MET A 1 38.05 11.55 -16.68
N GLU A 2 38.11 10.23 -16.60
CA GLU A 2 37.11 9.34 -17.19
C GLU A 2 35.87 9.42 -16.31
N VAL A 3 34.78 9.98 -16.83
CA VAL A 3 33.49 9.95 -16.13
C VAL A 3 32.94 8.56 -16.35
N ILE A 4 33.10 7.69 -15.35
CA ILE A 4 32.38 6.43 -15.29
C ILE A 4 30.90 6.78 -15.16
N LEU A 5 30.15 6.68 -16.26
CA LEU A 5 28.69 6.59 -16.24
C LEU A 5 28.36 5.26 -15.54
N MET A 6 28.24 5.31 -14.22
CA MET A 6 27.82 4.17 -13.42
C MET A 6 26.31 4.00 -13.65
N ASN A 7 25.98 3.13 -14.61
CA ASN A 7 24.66 2.72 -15.10
C ASN A 7 23.45 3.14 -14.24
N THR A 8 22.70 4.12 -14.73
CA THR A 8 21.30 4.37 -14.34
C THR A 8 20.30 3.42 -15.03
N GLU A 9 20.79 2.46 -15.82
CA GLU A 9 19.96 1.54 -16.62
C GLU A 9 19.41 0.34 -15.83
N HIS A 10 19.94 0.05 -14.63
CA HIS A 10 19.51 -1.12 -13.84
C HIS A 10 18.30 -0.85 -12.92
N GLU A 11 18.04 0.39 -12.51
CA GLU A 11 16.85 0.69 -11.68
C GLU A 11 15.54 0.58 -12.48
N SER A 12 15.61 0.80 -13.79
CA SER A 12 14.45 0.69 -14.69
C SER A 12 13.97 -0.74 -14.96
N GLU A 13 14.75 -1.78 -14.64
CA GLU A 13 14.29 -3.18 -14.83
C GLU A 13 13.33 -3.64 -13.74
N HIS A 14 13.37 -3.02 -12.56
CA HIS A 14 12.56 -3.45 -11.41
C HIS A 14 11.21 -2.73 -11.30
N TYR A 15 11.10 -1.51 -11.81
CA TYR A 15 9.91 -0.68 -11.65
C TYR A 15 9.22 -0.41 -12.99
N ARG A 16 7.92 -0.66 -12.99
CA ARG A 16 7.01 -0.28 -14.06
C ARG A 16 6.43 1.10 -13.75
N TYR A 17 6.92 2.12 -14.47
CA TYR A 17 6.50 3.52 -14.34
C TYR A 17 5.29 3.86 -15.23
N ASP A 18 4.62 2.84 -15.78
CA ASP A 18 3.51 2.94 -16.72
C ASP A 18 2.13 2.66 -16.10
N ARG A 19 2.05 2.53 -14.76
CA ARG A 19 0.78 2.31 -14.05
C ARG A 19 -0.18 3.47 -14.31
N THR A 20 -1.38 3.11 -14.75
CA THR A 20 -2.47 4.05 -14.99
C THR A 20 -3.19 4.41 -13.69
N TRP A 21 -3.90 5.54 -13.69
CA TRP A 21 -4.76 5.93 -12.57
C TRP A 21 -5.81 4.86 -12.23
N ALA A 22 -6.43 4.25 -13.23
CA ALA A 22 -7.42 3.20 -13.04
C ALA A 22 -6.84 1.96 -12.31
N GLU A 23 -5.60 1.58 -12.60
CA GLU A 23 -4.93 0.48 -11.89
C GLU A 23 -4.62 0.83 -10.42
N ILE A 24 -4.31 2.10 -10.15
CA ILE A 24 -4.07 2.60 -8.78
C ILE A 24 -5.39 2.63 -8.00
N GLU A 25 -6.48 3.10 -8.61
CA GLU A 25 -7.83 3.07 -8.03
C GLU A 25 -8.31 1.63 -7.76
N GLU A 26 -8.07 0.70 -8.69
CA GLU A 26 -8.39 -0.72 -8.50
C GLU A 26 -7.57 -1.32 -7.35
N MET A 27 -6.29 -0.95 -7.23
CA MET A 27 -5.46 -1.39 -6.10
C MET A 27 -5.96 -0.83 -4.77
N LEU A 28 -6.44 0.42 -4.75
CA LEU A 28 -7.04 1.02 -3.56
C LEU A 28 -8.31 0.27 -3.14
N ASP A 29 -9.24 0.00 -4.05
CA ASP A 29 -10.45 -0.78 -3.75
C ASP A 29 -10.09 -2.18 -3.19
N LYS A 30 -9.10 -2.87 -3.79
CA LYS A 30 -8.61 -4.16 -3.28
C LYS A 30 -8.01 -4.05 -1.87
N ALA A 31 -7.22 -3.01 -1.61
CA ALA A 31 -6.61 -2.79 -0.30
C ALA A 31 -7.67 -2.55 0.76
N GLU A 32 -8.67 -1.70 0.48
CA GLU A 32 -9.77 -1.39 1.39
C GLU A 32 -10.66 -2.60 1.66
N ARG A 33 -10.97 -3.43 0.65
CA ARG A 33 -11.72 -4.68 0.86
C ARG A 33 -10.98 -5.65 1.77
N LYS A 34 -9.68 -5.86 1.54
CA LYS A 34 -8.85 -6.72 2.40
C LYS A 34 -8.74 -6.15 3.82
N MET A 35 -8.66 -4.83 3.93
CA MET A 35 -8.61 -4.15 5.22
C MET A 35 -9.90 -4.43 6.00
N ASN A 36 -11.07 -4.20 5.40
CA ASN A 36 -12.37 -4.46 6.02
C ASN A 36 -12.57 -5.94 6.38
N PHE A 37 -12.06 -6.86 5.55
CA PHE A 37 -12.02 -8.29 5.88
C PHE A 37 -11.24 -8.53 7.17
N HIS A 38 -9.99 -8.06 7.26
CA HIS A 38 -9.19 -8.25 8.47
C HIS A 38 -9.77 -7.54 9.70
N GLU A 39 -10.42 -6.40 9.53
CA GLU A 39 -11.15 -5.73 10.62
C GLU A 39 -12.28 -6.62 11.14
N THR A 40 -13.11 -7.16 10.25
CA THR A 40 -14.24 -8.02 10.59
C THR A 40 -13.77 -9.28 11.29
N GLU A 41 -12.81 -9.99 10.69
CA GLU A 41 -12.27 -11.23 11.26
C GLU A 41 -11.59 -11.00 12.62
N SER A 42 -10.98 -9.83 12.85
CA SER A 42 -10.39 -9.53 14.17
C SER A 42 -11.42 -9.44 15.30
N HIS A 43 -12.67 -9.13 14.97
CA HIS A 43 -13.79 -9.11 15.91
C HIS A 43 -14.41 -10.51 16.10
N LEU A 44 -14.32 -11.37 15.07
CA LEU A 44 -14.84 -12.74 15.08
C LEU A 44 -13.84 -13.76 15.60
N ALA A 45 -12.56 -13.41 15.70
CA ALA A 45 -11.48 -14.30 16.09
C ALA A 45 -11.70 -14.94 17.47
N ASP A 46 -11.68 -16.28 17.52
CA ASP A 46 -11.87 -17.08 18.74
C ASP A 46 -10.63 -17.08 19.65
N THR A 47 -9.46 -16.78 19.11
CA THR A 47 -8.19 -16.80 19.84
C THR A 47 -7.45 -15.48 19.76
N GLN A 48 -6.68 -15.17 20.80
CA GLN A 48 -5.84 -13.97 20.82
C GLN A 48 -4.80 -13.96 19.70
N THR A 49 -4.22 -15.11 19.35
CA THR A 49 -3.24 -15.21 18.27
C THR A 49 -3.85 -14.87 16.92
N ASP A 50 -5.03 -15.41 16.64
CA ASP A 50 -5.77 -15.14 15.41
C ASP A 50 -6.20 -13.67 15.32
N LYS A 51 -6.74 -13.13 16.42
CA LYS A 51 -7.06 -11.71 16.54
C LYS A 51 -5.86 -10.80 16.23
N VAL A 52 -4.69 -11.10 16.79
CA VAL A 52 -3.46 -10.32 16.56
C VAL A 52 -3.01 -10.42 15.10
N TYR A 53 -3.13 -11.60 14.48
CA TYR A 53 -2.84 -11.77 13.05
C TYR A 53 -3.71 -10.83 12.20
N HIS A 54 -5.03 -10.80 12.44
CA HIS A 54 -5.94 -9.94 11.72
C HIS A 54 -5.70 -8.44 11.99
N ILE A 55 -5.49 -8.04 13.25
CA ILE A 55 -5.17 -6.64 13.61
C ILE A 55 -3.89 -6.16 12.91
N ARG A 56 -2.84 -6.99 12.86
CA ARG A 56 -1.58 -6.62 12.22
C ARG A 56 -1.76 -6.36 10.72
N ASN A 57 -2.50 -7.23 10.03
CA ASN A 57 -2.77 -7.07 8.60
C ASN A 57 -3.67 -5.86 8.33
N PHE A 58 -4.71 -5.65 9.16
CA PHE A 58 -5.54 -4.46 9.09
C PHE A 58 -4.70 -3.17 9.19
N LYS A 59 -3.80 -3.09 10.18
CA LYS A 59 -2.93 -1.93 10.36
C LYS A 59 -1.96 -1.71 9.20
N ALA A 60 -1.39 -2.77 8.66
CA ALA A 60 -0.54 -2.67 7.46
C ALA A 60 -1.32 -2.12 6.26
N LEU A 61 -2.55 -2.60 6.05
CA LEU A 61 -3.42 -2.16 4.95
C LEU A 61 -3.93 -0.72 5.13
N GLN A 62 -4.10 -0.23 6.36
CA GLN A 62 -4.38 1.19 6.62
C GLN A 62 -3.29 2.09 6.02
N GLY A 63 -2.02 1.75 6.23
CA GLY A 63 -0.89 2.48 5.65
C GLY A 63 -0.87 2.41 4.12
N VAL A 64 -1.09 1.22 3.56
CA VAL A 64 -1.17 1.03 2.09
C VAL A 64 -2.29 1.88 1.48
N ALA A 65 -3.50 1.83 2.05
CA ALA A 65 -4.64 2.59 1.57
C ALA A 65 -4.40 4.10 1.68
N LYS A 66 -3.82 4.56 2.80
CA LYS A 66 -3.46 5.97 2.99
C LYS A 66 -2.46 6.46 1.93
N ALA A 67 -1.42 5.68 1.65
CA ALA A 67 -0.44 6.01 0.62
C ALA A 67 -1.05 6.06 -0.79
N LEU A 68 -1.92 5.10 -1.14
CA LEU A 68 -2.62 5.11 -2.44
C LEU A 68 -3.57 6.30 -2.58
N ARG A 69 -4.31 6.65 -1.53
CA ARG A 69 -5.18 7.83 -1.50
C ARG A 69 -4.38 9.12 -1.66
N TRP A 70 -3.23 9.22 -1.02
CA TRP A 70 -2.32 10.35 -1.20
C TRP A 70 -1.80 10.44 -2.65
N VAL A 71 -1.38 9.31 -3.25
CA VAL A 71 -0.98 9.26 -4.67
C VAL A 71 -2.09 9.72 -5.61
N LEU A 72 -3.35 9.39 -5.31
CA LEU A 72 -4.53 9.83 -6.05
C LEU A 72 -4.94 11.29 -5.79
N GLY A 73 -4.29 11.98 -4.85
CA GLY A 73 -4.55 13.39 -4.54
C GLY A 73 -5.73 13.62 -3.60
N ASP A 74 -6.00 12.71 -2.66
CA ASP A 74 -7.01 12.95 -1.61
C ASP A 74 -6.64 14.18 -0.78
N ILE A 75 -7.41 15.26 -0.95
CA ILE A 75 -7.20 16.57 -0.32
C ILE A 75 -7.24 16.55 1.22
N ARG A 76 -7.66 15.44 1.83
CA ARG A 76 -7.71 15.27 3.28
C ARG A 76 -6.41 14.67 3.85
N ILE A 77 -5.49 14.22 2.99
CA ILE A 77 -4.22 13.60 3.38
C ILE A 77 -3.09 14.49 2.88
N ASP A 78 -2.43 15.18 3.81
CA ASP A 78 -1.30 16.06 3.50
C ASP A 78 -0.01 15.25 3.27
N ASP A 79 0.31 14.35 4.23
CA ASP A 79 1.44 13.42 4.17
C ASP A 79 0.96 11.97 4.42
N PRO A 80 1.32 10.99 3.56
CA PRO A 80 0.91 9.60 3.74
C PRO A 80 1.56 8.93 4.97
N LEU A 81 2.61 9.49 5.55
CA LEU A 81 3.36 8.92 6.67
C LEU A 81 2.98 9.48 8.05
N ASP A 82 2.29 10.63 8.09
CA ASP A 82 1.82 11.28 9.33
C ASP A 82 0.39 10.88 9.73
#